data_AF-D8GQN3-F1
#
_entry.id   AF-D8GQN3-F1
#
_cell.length_a   1.000
_cell.length_b   1.000
_cell.length_c   1.000
_cell.angle_alpha   90.00
_cell.angle_beta   90.00
_cell.angle_gamma   90.00
#
_symmetry.space_group_name_H-M   'P 1'
#
loop_
_entity.id
_entity.type
_entity.pdbx_description
1 polymer ?
#
loop_
_entity_poly.entity_id
_entity_poly.type
_entity_poly.pdbx_seq_one_letter_code
_entity_poly.pdbx_strand_id
1 'polypeptide(L)' 'MEQNKKANKKSYDYLAIGISLGISFGVSFNNLALGISIGAALGIALSNNKTK' A
#
# COMPACT_ATOMS: atom_id res chain seq x y z
N MET A 1 5.41 -21.72 -9.98
CA MET A 1 4.59 -21.06 -8.93
C MET A 1 3.89 -19.91 -9.60
N GLU A 2 2.56 -20.04 -9.69
CA GLU A 2 1.68 -19.22 -10.47
C GLU A 2 1.42 -17.89 -9.74
N GLN A 3 1.76 -16.76 -10.36
CA GLN A 3 1.37 -15.44 -9.87
C GLN A 3 0.51 -14.78 -10.96
N ASN A 4 -0.75 -15.22 -11.00
CA ASN A 4 -1.86 -14.52 -11.63
C ASN A 4 -2.04 -13.15 -10.98
N LYS A 5 -1.82 -12.04 -11.69
CA LYS A 5 -2.80 -10.92 -11.67
C LYS A 5 -2.60 -9.95 -12.83
N LYS A 6 -3.38 -10.16 -13.89
CA LYS A 6 -3.79 -9.08 -14.80
C LYS A 6 -4.50 -8.01 -13.97
N ALA A 7 -4.00 -6.78 -13.97
CA ALA A 7 -4.77 -5.60 -13.61
C ALA A 7 -4.36 -4.43 -14.52
N ASN A 8 -4.84 -4.48 -15.76
CA ASN A 8 -4.81 -3.35 -16.68
C ASN A 8 -5.95 -2.38 -16.32
N LYS A 9 -5.74 -1.57 -15.27
CA LYS A 9 -6.55 -0.38 -15.00
C LYS A 9 -5.60 0.67 -14.46
N LYS A 10 -5.33 1.72 -15.24
CA LYS A 10 -4.53 2.89 -14.81
C LYS A 10 -5.30 3.74 -13.79
N SER A 11 -5.79 3.11 -12.73
CA SER A 11 -6.12 3.78 -11.48
C SER A 11 -4.87 3.64 -10.62
N TYR A 12 -4.22 4.76 -10.32
CA TYR A 12 -3.16 4.80 -9.32
C TYR A 12 -3.78 4.39 -7.99
N ASP A 13 -3.66 3.12 -7.65
CA ASP A 13 -4.22 2.56 -6.43
C ASP A 13 -3.26 2.89 -5.28
N TYR A 14 -3.40 4.10 -4.74
CA TYR A 14 -2.54 4.61 -3.67
C TYR A 14 -2.55 3.71 -2.44
N LEU A 15 -3.62 2.93 -2.26
CA LEU A 15 -3.68 1.89 -1.24
C LEU A 15 -2.62 0.80 -1.47
N ALA A 16 -2.47 0.31 -2.70
CA ALA A 16 -1.47 -0.70 -3.04
C ALA A 16 -0.03 -0.15 -2.86
N ILE A 17 0.20 1.11 -3.25
CA ILE A 17 1.47 1.81 -3.02
C ILE A 17 1.75 1.94 -1.52
N GLY A 18 0.76 2.41 -0.75
CA GLY A 18 0.87 2.60 0.70
C GLY A 18 1.17 1.30 1.44
N ILE A 19 0.45 0.22 1.11
CA ILE A 19 0.68 -1.11 1.70
C ILE A 19 2.08 -1.63 1.34
N SER A 20 2.52 -1.51 0.08
CA SER A 20 3.86 -1.97 -0.33
C SER A 20 4.99 -1.24 0.42
N LEU A 21 4.85 0.08 0.59
CA LEU A 21 5.78 0.89 1.38
C LEU A 21 5.72 0.53 2.87
N GLY A 22 4.51 0.35 3.40
CA GLY A 22 4.29 -0.05 4.79
C GLY A 22 4.92 -1.40 5.13
N ILE A 23 4.81 -2.39 4.24
CA ILE A 23 5.45 -3.70 4.41
C ILE A 23 6.98 -3.55 4.41
N SER A 24 7.55 -2.79 3.46
CA SER A 24 9.00 -2.55 3.42
C SER A 24 9.53 -1.91 4.70
N PHE A 25 8.84 -0.88 5.21
CA PHE A 25 9.19 -0.28 6.50
C PHE A 25 8.96 -1.22 7.68
N GLY A 26 7.86 -1.96 7.69
CA GLY A 26 7.55 -2.93 8.74
C GLY A 26 8.60 -4.03 8.86
N VAL A 27 9.12 -4.51 7.72
CA VAL A 27 10.24 -5.46 7.70
C VAL A 27 11.53 -4.80 8.22
N SER A 28 11.85 -3.58 7.78
CA SER A 28 13.04 -2.84 8.27
C SER A 28 13.02 -2.61 9.78
N PHE A 29 11.86 -2.38 10.39
CA PHE A 29 11.70 -2.19 11.83
C PHE A 29 11.45 -3.49 12.60
N ASN A 30 11.46 -4.66 11.92
CA ASN A 30 11.05 -5.95 12.48
C ASN A 30 9.67 -5.88 13.18
N ASN A 31 8.80 -4.99 12.69
CA ASN A 31 7.47 -4.74 13.22
C ASN A 31 6.50 -4.53 12.05
N LEU A 32 6.03 -5.65 11.51
CA LEU A 32 5.10 -5.70 10.40
C LEU A 32 3.75 -5.05 10.72
N ALA A 33 3.29 -5.15 11.98
CA ALA A 33 2.05 -4.53 12.41
C ALA A 33 2.11 -3.00 12.31
N LEU A 34 3.23 -2.40 12.75
CA LEU A 34 3.46 -0.97 12.62
C LEU A 34 3.54 -0.55 11.15
N GLY A 35 4.28 -1.31 10.35
CA GLY A 35 4.43 -1.08 8.91
C GLY A 35 3.11 -1.10 8.15
N ILE A 36 2.29 -2.14 8.34
CA ILE A 36 0.96 -2.25 7.70
C ILE A 36 0.04 -1.12 8.17
N SER A 37 0.05 -0.78 9.46
CA SER A 37 -0.79 0.30 10.00
C SER A 37 -0.44 1.65 9.37
N ILE A 38 0.85 1.98 9.26
CA ILE A 38 1.33 3.19 8.58
C ILE A 38 1.00 3.15 7.08
N GLY A 39 1.25 2.02 6.42
CA GLY A 39 1.04 1.87 4.98
C GLY A 39 -0.43 1.99 4.58
N ALA A 40 -1.32 1.40 5.37
CA ALA A 40 -2.76 1.50 5.18
C ALA A 40 -3.24 2.94 5.43
N ALA A 41 -2.80 3.58 6.52
CA ALA A 41 -3.17 4.95 6.84
C ALA A 41 -2.75 5.93 5.73
N LEU A 42 -1.51 5.82 5.23
CA LEU A 42 -1.00 6.63 4.13
C LEU A 42 -1.72 6.34 2.82
N GLY A 43 -1.95 5.07 2.50
CA GLY A 43 -2.65 4.67 1.28
C GLY A 43 -4.08 5.20 1.22
N ILE A 44 -4.82 5.14 2.33
CA ILE A 44 -6.18 5.67 2.45
C ILE A 44 -6.16 7.21 2.41
N ALA A 45 -5.28 7.86 3.17
CA ALA A 45 -5.19 9.32 3.23
C ALA A 45 -4.87 9.94 1.85
N LEU A 46 -3.98 9.30 1.09
CA LEU A 46 -3.57 9.73 -0.24
C LEU A 46 -4.65 9.40 -1.30
N SER A 47 -5.35 8.28 -1.14
CA SER A 47 -6.52 7.94 -1.97
C SER A 47 -7.66 8.96 -1.79
N ASN A 48 -7.95 9.38 -0.55
CA ASN A 48 -8.98 10.38 -0.27
C ASN A 48 -8.61 11.78 -0.77
N ASN A 49 -7.32 12.13 -0.82
CA ASN A 49 -6.86 13.43 -1.32
C ASN A 49 -7.00 13.62 -2.83
N LYS A 50 -7.23 12.55 -3.61
CA LYS A 50 -7.42 12.64 -5.06
C LYS A 50 -8.86 12.95 -5.47
N THR A 51 -9.80 13.04 -4.51
CA THR A 51 -11.23 13.34 -4.73
C THR A 51 -11.58 14.74 -4.17
N LYS A 52 -10.74 15.73 -4.42
CA LYS A 52 -11.06 17.16 -4.27
C LYS A 52 -10.62 17.92 -5.51
#